data_AF-A0A0B7AH07-F1
#
_entry.id   AF-A0A0B7AH07-F1
#
_cell.length_a   1.000
_cell.length_b   1.000
_cell.length_c   1.000
_cell.angle_alpha   90.00
_cell.angle_beta   90.00
_cell.angle_gamma   90.00
#
_symmetry.space_group_name_H-M   'P 1'
#
loop_
_entity.id
_entity.type
_entity.pdbx_description
1 polymer ?
#
loop_
_entity_poly.entity_id
_entity_poly.type
_entity_poly.pdbx_seq_one_letter_code
_entity_poly.pdbx_strand_id
1 'polypeptide(L)' 'GRPVHFHLDTSAAGHGNLSFQVKCRGSEVPVRFRESAPDRFDINFTPQNVAPHVVHIFFNDLPVPGTPFEVPV' A
#
# COMPACT_ATOMS: atom_id res chain seq x y z
N GLY A 1 -11.77 12.07 -1.78
CA GLY A 1 -10.89 12.54 -0.68
C GLY A 1 -9.61 13.13 -1.24
N ARG A 2 -8.69 13.57 -0.37
CA ARG A 2 -7.31 13.91 -0.79
C ARG A 2 -6.54 12.62 -1.08
N PRO A 3 -5.80 12.53 -2.21
CA PRO A 3 -4.95 11.37 -2.47
C PRO A 3 -3.92 11.18 -1.35
N VAL A 4 -3.78 9.94 -0.90
CA VAL A 4 -2.71 9.54 0.03
C VAL A 4 -1.58 8.97 -0.81
N HIS A 5 -0.38 9.48 -0.58
CA HIS A 5 0.85 9.08 -1.28
C HIS A 5 1.89 8.62 -0.26
N PHE A 6 2.49 7.46 -0.52
CA PHE A 6 3.62 6.97 0.26
C PHE A 6 4.58 6.18 -0.63
N HIS A 7 5.82 6.06 -0.17
CA HIS A 7 6.89 5.38 -0.88
C HIS A 7 7.23 4.10 -0.14
N LEU A 8 7.41 3.01 -0.87
CA LEU A 8 7.90 1.74 -0.35
C LEU A 8 9.26 1.43 -0.97
N ASP A 9 10.23 1.14 -0.12
CA ASP A 9 11.55 0.66 -0.52
C ASP A 9 11.66 -0.82 -0.15
N THR A 10 11.79 -1.67 -1.17
CA THR A 10 11.95 -3.12 -1.04
C THR A 10 13.36 -3.59 -1.39
N SER A 11 14.34 -2.67 -1.50
CA SER A 11 15.72 -3.01 -1.89
C SER A 11 16.38 -4.03 -0.97
N ALA A 12 15.99 -4.06 0.31
CA ALA A 12 16.45 -5.05 1.29
C ALA A 12 15.79 -6.43 1.14
N ALA A 13 14.65 -6.52 0.46
CA ALA A 13 13.88 -7.76 0.28
C ALA A 13 14.30 -8.53 -0.98
N GLY A 14 14.91 -7.86 -1.96
CA GLY A 14 15.37 -8.45 -3.22
C GLY A 14 14.32 -8.40 -4.32
N HIS A 15 14.48 -9.24 -5.35
CA HIS A 15 13.59 -9.27 -6.51
C HIS A 15 12.34 -10.11 -6.18
N GLY A 16 11.15 -9.57 -6.42
CA GLY A 16 9.91 -10.25 -6.06
C GLY A 16 8.65 -9.56 -6.56
N ASN A 17 7.51 -10.20 -6.30
CA ASN A 17 6.20 -9.65 -6.59
C ASN A 17 5.66 -8.90 -5.37
N LEU A 18 5.15 -7.70 -5.61
CA LEU A 18 4.60 -6.82 -4.58
C LEU A 18 3.08 -6.71 -4.77
N SER A 19 2.32 -6.99 -3.72
CA SER A 19 0.87 -6.88 -3.73
C SER A 19 0.37 -5.99 -2.59
N PHE A 20 -0.74 -5.29 -2.86
CA PHE A 20 -1.34 -4.33 -1.95
C PHE A 20 -2.80 -4.67 -1.74
N GLN A 21 -3.25 -4.59 -0.50
CA GLN A 21 -4.65 -4.70 -0.15
C GLN A 21 -5.03 -3.54 0.77
N VAL A 22 -5.90 -2.65 0.29
CA VAL A 22 -6.45 -1.55 1.09
C VAL A 22 -7.92 -1.79 1.31
N LYS A 23 -8.32 -1.78 2.58
CA LYS A 23 -9.71 -1.97 3.01
C LYS A 23 -10.16 -0.80 3.86
N CYS A 24 -11.39 -0.35 3.61
CA CYS A 24 -12.07 0.65 4.41
C CYS A 24 -13.46 0.12 4.78
N ARG A 25 -13.72 -0.08 6.08
CA ARG A 25 -15.00 -0.61 6.59
C ARG A 25 -15.50 -1.90 5.88
N GLY A 26 -14.57 -2.76 5.49
CA GLY A 26 -14.88 -4.02 4.78
C GLY A 26 -14.99 -3.90 3.26
N SER A 27 -14.94 -2.70 2.70
CA SER A 27 -14.87 -2.47 1.24
C SER A 27 -13.42 -2.33 0.78
N GLU A 28 -13.07 -2.94 -0.35
CA GLU A 28 -11.75 -2.76 -0.95
C GLU A 28 -11.66 -1.41 -1.65
N VAL A 29 -10.53 -0.73 -1.44
CA VAL A 29 -10.25 0.58 -2.02
C VAL A 29 -9.21 0.39 -3.12
N PRO A 30 -9.49 0.84 -4.37
CA PRO A 30 -8.54 0.74 -5.46
C PRO A 30 -7.24 1.48 -5.14
N VAL A 31 -6.13 0.76 -5.23
CA VAL A 31 -4.79 1.31 -5.07
C VAL A 31 -4.08 1.29 -6.40
N ARG A 32 -3.33 2.36 -6.67
CA ARG A 32 -2.40 2.42 -7.78
C ARG A 32 -1.00 2.48 -7.21
N PHE A 33 -0.10 1.70 -7.78
CA PHE A 33 1.31 1.78 -7.46
C PHE A 33 2.11 1.70 -8.75
N ARG A 34 3.29 2.29 -8.72
CA ARG A 34 4.23 2.29 -9.83
C ARG A 34 5.64 2.17 -9.29
N GLU A 35 6.48 1.41 -9.97
CA GLU A 35 7.91 1.41 -9.72
C GLU A 35 8.52 2.74 -10.19
N SER A 36 9.09 3.50 -9.24
CA SER A 36 9.72 4.80 -9.50
C SER A 36 11.23 4.68 -9.66
N ALA A 37 11.84 3.67 -9.05
CA ALA A 37 13.23 3.26 -9.22
C ALA A 37 13.37 1.76 -8.90
N PRO A 38 14.52 1.11 -9.19
CA PRO A 38 14.71 -0.30 -8.86
C PRO A 38 14.43 -0.55 -7.37
N ASP A 39 13.56 -1.51 -7.09
CA ASP A 39 13.09 -1.86 -5.74
C ASP A 39 12.41 -0.71 -4.97
N ARG A 40 11.92 0.32 -5.66
CA ARG A 40 11.20 1.46 -5.07
C ARG A 40 9.87 1.70 -5.77
N PHE A 41 8.83 1.78 -4.95
CA PHE A 41 7.45 1.87 -5.43
C PHE A 41 6.76 3.09 -4.85
N ASP A 42 6.16 3.87 -5.73
CA ASP A 42 5.29 4.99 -5.40
C ASP A 42 3.85 4.48 -5.34
N ILE A 43 3.24 4.54 -4.16
CA ILE A 43 1.88 4.05 -3.94
C ILE A 43 0.96 5.24 -3.71
N ASN A 44 -0.19 5.20 -4.37
CA ASN A 44 -1.22 6.20 -4.27
C ASN A 44 -2.61 5.55 -4.24
N PHE A 45 -3.43 5.98 -3.29
CA PHE A 45 -4.84 5.66 -3.28
C PHE A 45 -5.65 6.90 -2.96
N THR A 46 -6.87 6.96 -3.51
CA THR A 46 -7.81 8.04 -3.22
C THR A 46 -8.88 7.50 -2.30
N PRO A 47 -8.91 7.93 -1.03
CA PRO A 47 -9.97 7.54 -0.12
C PRO A 47 -11.33 7.98 -0.64
N GLN A 48 -12.26 7.03 -0.70
CA GLN A 48 -13.65 7.28 -1.08
C GLN A 48 -14.51 7.61 0.14
N ASN A 49 -14.15 7.07 1.31
CA ASN A 49 -14.89 7.24 2.55
C ASN A 49 -14.02 7.98 3.58
N VAL A 50 -14.64 8.82 4.42
CA VAL A 50 -13.96 9.46 5.56
C VAL A 50 -13.97 8.48 6.73
N ALA A 51 -13.10 7.49 6.66
CA ALA A 51 -12.93 6.44 7.66
C ALA A 51 -11.50 5.90 7.62
N PRO A 52 -11.02 5.25 8.69
CA PRO A 52 -9.70 4.62 8.70
C PRO A 52 -9.55 3.60 7.57
N HIS A 53 -8.48 3.73 6.80
CA HIS A 53 -8.11 2.78 5.74
C HIS A 53 -7.01 1.87 6.26
N VAL A 54 -7.26 0.56 6.24
CA VAL A 54 -6.27 -0.45 6.61
C VAL A 54 -5.49 -0.80 5.36
N VAL A 55 -4.18 -0.54 5.38
CA VAL A 55 -3.25 -0.83 4.28
C VAL A 55 -2.43 -2.06 4.65
N HIS A 56 -2.50 -3.09 3.81
CA HIS A 56 -1.71 -4.31 3.92
C HIS A 56 -0.83 -4.46 2.69
N ILE A 57 0.44 -4.79 2.90
CA ILE A 57 1.43 -4.92 1.84
C ILE A 57 2.07 -6.29 1.97
N PHE A 58 2.15 -7.01 0.86
CA PHE A 58 2.81 -8.31 0.79
C PHE A 58 3.92 -8.27 -0.24
N PHE A 59 5.04 -8.88 0.09
CA PHE A 59 6.17 -9.10 -0.78
C PHE A 59 6.41 -10.60 -0.90
N ASN A 60 6.31 -11.16 -2.11
CA ASN A 60 6.35 -12.60 -2.36
C ASN A 60 5.37 -13.38 -1.46
N ASP A 61 4.13 -12.90 -1.37
CA ASP A 61 3.06 -13.44 -0.52
C ASP A 61 3.35 -13.42 1.00
N LEU A 62 4.44 -12.77 1.42
CA LEU A 62 4.78 -12.57 2.82
C LEU A 62 4.43 -11.15 3.26
N PRO A 63 3.81 -10.96 4.44
CA PRO A 63 3.48 -9.63 4.94
C PRO A 63 4.75 -8.82 5.19
N VAL A 64 4.78 -7.58 4.70
CA VAL A 64 5.89 -6.66 4.93
C VAL A 64 5.84 -6.18 6.39
N PRO A 65 6.98 -6.14 7.12
CA PRO A 65 7.03 -5.62 8.47
C PRO A 65 6.43 -4.22 8.59
N GLY A 66 5.61 -3.99 9.61
CA GLY A 66 4.87 -2.73 9.79
C GLY A 66 3.50 -2.70 9.10
N THR A 67 3.10 -3.78 8.43
CA THR A 67 1.74 -3.95 7.89
C THR A 67 0.98 -5.09 8.60
N PRO A 68 -0.36 -4.99 8.70
CA PRO A 68 -1.18 -3.86 8.27
C PRO A 68 -1.04 -2.62 9.16
N PHE A 69 -1.18 -1.43 8.55
CA PHE A 69 -1.26 -0.16 9.28
C PHE A 69 -2.52 0.62 8.90
N GLU A 70 -2.99 1.47 9.81
CA GLU A 70 -4.16 2.32 9.59
C GLU A 70 -3.75 3.72 9.14
N VAL A 71 -4.38 4.17 8.06
CA VAL A 71 -4.30 5.55 7.58
C VAL A 71 -5.57 6.28 7.98
N PRO A 72 -5.50 7.25 8.91
CA PRO A 72 -6.64 8.12 9.20
C PRO A 72 -6.88 9.05 8.01
N VAL A 73 -8.11 9.09 7.53
CA VAL A 73 -8.59 9.92 6.40
C VAL A 73 -9.69 10.84 6.89
#